data_AF-W7QQ51-F1
#
_entry.id   AF-W7QQ51-F1
#
_cell.length_a   1.000
_cell.length_b   1.000
_cell.length_c   1.000
_cell.angle_alpha   90.00
_cell.angle_beta   90.00
_cell.angle_gamma   90.00
#
_symmetry.space_group_name_H-M   'P 1'
#
loop_
_entity.id
_entity.type
_entity.pdbx_description
1 polymer ?
#
loop_
_entity_poly.entity_id
_entity_poly.type
_entity_poly.pdbx_seq_one_letter_code
_entity_poly.pdbx_strand_id
1 'polypeptide(L)'
;MSSTTDRHPRLLPSLASLLKNPPGPGDEGLEAHALLNDAIAARATDVHLDPVQAAYRIRLRIDGRVIDAMRMDAAGGLRLANQFKVLSGSTPSPRG
;
A
#
# COMPACT_ATOMS: atom_id res chain seq x y z
N MET A 1 10.40 -23.16 10.80
CA MET A 1 8.97 -23.36 10.50
C MET A 1 8.39 -21.98 10.25
N SER A 2 8.22 -21.59 8.98
CA SER A 2 7.76 -20.24 8.62
C SER A 2 6.29 -20.11 8.97
N SER A 3 5.99 -19.32 9.99
CA SER A 3 4.63 -18.91 10.32
C SER A 3 4.02 -18.25 9.10
N THR A 4 3.01 -18.88 8.52
CA THR A 4 2.09 -18.32 7.53
C THR A 4 1.51 -17.06 8.16
N THR A 5 2.12 -15.91 7.90
CA THR A 5 1.64 -14.66 8.47
C THR A 5 0.29 -14.40 7.85
N ASP A 6 -0.76 -14.43 8.66
CA ASP A 6 -2.14 -14.22 8.23
C ASP A 6 -2.19 -12.91 7.45
N ARG A 7 -2.28 -13.04 6.13
CA ARG A 7 -2.47 -11.91 5.24
C ARG A 7 -3.96 -11.61 5.26
N HIS A 8 -4.31 -10.37 5.54
CA HIS A 8 -5.69 -9.92 5.57
C HIS A 8 -5.99 -9.02 4.37
N PRO A 9 -6.05 -9.55 3.13
CA PRO A 9 -6.33 -8.73 1.94
C PRO A 9 -7.71 -8.07 2.01
N ARG A 10 -8.61 -8.56 2.87
CA ARG A 10 -9.92 -7.95 3.16
C ARG A 10 -9.82 -6.55 3.77
N LEU A 11 -8.66 -6.16 4.32
CA LEU A 11 -8.45 -4.83 4.89
C LEU A 11 -8.18 -3.75 3.83
N LEU A 12 -7.81 -4.14 2.60
CA LEU A 12 -7.47 -3.21 1.52
C LEU A 12 -8.32 -3.46 0.25
N PRO A 13 -9.67 -3.45 0.36
CA PRO A 13 -10.54 -3.80 -0.77
C PRO A 13 -10.46 -2.82 -1.94
N SER A 14 -10.32 -1.52 -1.68
CA SER A 14 -10.25 -0.50 -2.73
C SER A 14 -8.92 -0.58 -3.47
N LEU A 15 -7.81 -0.67 -2.72
CA LEU A 15 -6.48 -0.85 -3.31
C LEU A 15 -6.40 -2.17 -4.10
N ALA A 16 -6.90 -3.27 -3.53
CA ALA A 16 -6.89 -4.56 -4.20
C ALA A 16 -7.71 -4.55 -5.50
N SER A 17 -8.79 -3.77 -5.55
CA SER A 17 -9.63 -3.63 -6.76
C SER A 17 -8.90 -2.85 -7.85
N LEU A 18 -8.24 -1.75 -7.51
CA LEU A 18 -7.44 -0.97 -8.46
C LEU A 18 -6.24 -1.75 -9.00
N LEU A 19 -5.56 -2.54 -8.16
CA LEU A 19 -4.43 -3.35 -8.63
C LEU A 19 -4.86 -4.46 -9.61
N LYS A 20 -6.10 -4.98 -9.47
CA LYS A 20 -6.67 -5.97 -10.40
C LYS A 20 -7.16 -5.33 -11.69
N ASN A 21 -7.78 -4.16 -11.57
CA ASN A 21 -8.35 -3.40 -12.67
C ASN A 21 -7.67 -2.03 -12.70
N PRO A 22 -6.42 -1.96 -13.22
CA PRO A 22 -5.69 -0.71 -13.25
C PRO A 22 -6.48 0.30 -14.09
N PRO A 23 -6.59 1.53 -13.60
CA PRO A 23 -7.36 2.55 -14.28
C PRO A 23 -6.65 2.98 -15.58
N GLY A 24 -7.37 3.71 -16.43
CA GLY A 24 -6.87 4.09 -17.75
C GLY A 24 -5.65 5.02 -17.67
N PRO A 25 -4.87 5.17 -18.77
CA PRO A 25 -3.81 6.16 -18.84
C PRO A 25 -4.42 7.57 -18.65
N GLY A 26 -4.21 8.16 -17.47
CA GLY A 26 -4.80 9.44 -17.04
C GLY A 26 -5.12 9.49 -15.54
N ASP A 27 -5.32 8.33 -14.91
CA ASP A 27 -5.71 8.21 -13.50
C ASP A 27 -4.50 8.07 -12.55
N GLU A 28 -3.52 8.98 -12.66
CA GLU A 28 -2.38 8.99 -11.75
C GLU A 28 -2.83 9.29 -10.31
N GLY A 29 -2.39 8.46 -9.35
CA GLY A 29 -2.55 8.76 -7.92
C GLY A 29 -3.73 8.08 -7.21
N LEU A 30 -4.46 7.17 -7.87
CA LEU A 30 -5.59 6.49 -7.22
C LEU A 30 -5.15 5.48 -6.16
N GLU A 31 -3.97 4.85 -6.28
CA GLU A 31 -3.55 3.80 -5.33
C GLU A 31 -3.28 4.35 -3.93
N ALA A 32 -2.62 5.51 -3.80
CA ALA A 32 -2.40 6.15 -2.50
C ALA A 32 -3.72 6.56 -1.82
N HIS A 33 -4.65 7.14 -2.58
CA HIS A 33 -5.98 7.50 -2.06
C HIS A 33 -6.78 6.26 -1.66
N ALA A 34 -6.77 5.21 -2.47
CA ALA A 34 -7.44 3.95 -2.14
C ALA A 34 -6.86 3.30 -0.89
N LEU A 35 -5.53 3.29 -0.73
CA LEU A 35 -4.89 2.81 0.49
C LEU A 35 -5.29 3.63 1.71
N LEU A 36 -5.30 4.96 1.61
CA LEU A 36 -5.74 5.83 2.71
C LEU A 36 -7.21 5.60 3.06
N ASN A 37 -8.10 5.50 2.07
CA ASN A 37 -9.53 5.23 2.28
C ASN A 37 -9.74 3.89 3.00
N ASP A 38 -9.06 2.84 2.56
CA ASP A 38 -9.12 1.52 3.19
C ASP A 38 -8.55 1.56 4.63
N ALA A 39 -7.44 2.25 4.85
CA ALA A 39 -6.84 2.41 6.17
C ALA A 39 -7.77 3.17 7.14
N ILE A 40 -8.41 4.24 6.68
CA ILE A 40 -9.41 5.00 7.45
C ILE A 40 -10.61 4.10 7.79
N ALA A 41 -11.16 3.37 6.80
CA ALA A 41 -12.27 2.45 7.01
C ALA A 41 -11.92 1.34 8.01
N ALA A 42 -10.67 0.87 8.00
CA ALA A 42 -10.16 -0.12 8.94
C ALA A 42 -9.79 0.48 10.31
N ARG A 43 -9.95 1.79 10.52
CA ARG A 43 -9.51 2.52 11.72
C ARG A 43 -8.03 2.34 12.03
N ALA A 44 -7.19 2.27 11.01
CA ALA A 44 -5.75 2.19 11.17
C ALA A 44 -5.19 3.55 11.65
N THR A 45 -4.30 3.51 12.64
CA THR A 45 -3.57 4.69 13.12
C THR A 45 -2.32 4.97 12.30
N ASP A 46 -1.73 3.91 11.72
CA ASP A 46 -0.50 3.99 10.95
C ASP A 46 -0.58 3.08 9.72
N VAL A 47 -0.01 3.55 8.61
CA VAL A 47 0.20 2.77 7.39
C VAL A 47 1.70 2.64 7.15
N HIS A 48 2.19 1.40 7.09
CA HIS A 48 3.59 1.10 6.79
C HIS A 48 3.72 0.59 5.34
N LEU A 49 4.64 1.18 4.59
CA LEU A 49 5.08 0.73 3.27
C LEU A 49 6.53 0.25 3.37
N ASP A 50 6.71 -1.02 3.69
CA ASP A 50 8.04 -1.57 3.95
C ASP A 50 8.62 -2.24 2.70
N PRO A 51 9.76 -1.77 2.16
CA PRO A 51 10.49 -2.53 1.16
C PRO A 51 11.06 -3.81 1.79
N VAL A 52 10.82 -4.97 1.16
CA VAL A 52 11.31 -6.28 1.61
C VAL A 52 11.82 -7.08 0.42
N GLN A 53 13.15 -7.17 0.28
CA GLN A 53 13.83 -7.79 -0.86
C GLN A 53 13.27 -7.24 -2.20
N ALA A 54 12.72 -8.10 -3.06
CA ALA A 54 12.15 -7.74 -4.36
C ALA A 54 10.63 -7.39 -4.31
N ALA A 55 10.13 -6.94 -3.15
CA ALA A 55 8.72 -6.65 -2.95
C ALA A 55 8.51 -5.50 -1.96
N TYR A 56 7.27 -5.03 -1.86
CA TYR A 56 6.81 -4.20 -0.76
C TYR A 56 5.77 -4.95 0.08
N ARG A 57 5.79 -4.66 1.38
CA ARG A 57 4.82 -5.16 2.36
C ARG A 57 4.05 -3.97 2.91
N ILE A 58 2.73 -4.04 2.82
CA ILE A 58 1.82 -3.04 3.38
C ILE A 58 1.30 -3.57 4.70
N ARG A 59 1.52 -2.82 5.78
CA ARG A 59 1.02 -3.16 7.12
C ARG A 59 0.19 -2.02 7.69
N LEU A 60 -0.87 -2.37 8.40
CA LEU A 60 -1.72 -1.41 9.10
C LEU A 60 -1.52 -1.58 10.60
N ARG A 61 -1.39 -0.48 11.33
CA ARG A 61 -1.53 -0.53 12.80
C ARG A 61 -2.99 -0.25 13.16
N ILE A 62 -3.66 -1.25 13.72
CA ILE A 62 -5.06 -1.15 14.14
C ILE A 62 -5.14 -1.54 15.62
N ASP A 63 -5.70 -0.67 16.45
CA ASP A 63 -5.83 -0.88 17.90
C ASP A 63 -4.51 -1.35 18.55
N GLY A 64 -3.39 -0.71 18.15
CA GLY A 64 -2.04 -0.99 18.66
C GLY A 64 -1.34 -2.23 18.06
N ARG A 65 -2.02 -3.01 17.21
CA ARG A 65 -1.45 -4.21 16.57
C ARG A 65 -1.05 -3.94 15.13
N VAL A 66 0.15 -4.38 14.74
CA VAL A 66 0.61 -4.32 13.35
C VAL A 66 0.13 -5.57 12.60
N ILE A 67 -0.67 -5.37 11.56
CA ILE A 67 -1.32 -6.42 10.77
C ILE A 67 -0.79 -6.39 9.34
N ASP A 68 -0.49 -7.57 8.80
CA ASP A 68 -0.08 -7.72 7.40
C ASP A 68 -1.26 -7.73 6.45
N ALA A 69 -1.40 -6.64 5.71
CA ALA A 69 -2.54 -6.42 4.84
C ALA A 69 -2.29 -6.94 3.43
N MET A 70 -1.15 -6.58 2.81
CA MET A 70 -0.88 -6.89 1.41
C MET A 70 0.62 -6.99 1.11
N ARG A 71 0.96 -7.80 0.10
CA ARG A 71 2.27 -7.78 -0.54
C ARG A 71 2.11 -7.32 -1.99
N MET A 72 2.98 -6.43 -2.42
CA MET A 72 3.02 -5.88 -3.76
C MET A 72 4.42 -6.10 -4.36
N ASP A 73 4.51 -6.13 -5.69
CA ASP A 73 5.80 -6.16 -6.36
C ASP A 73 6.62 -4.88 -6.10
N ALA A 74 7.91 -4.93 -6.39
CA ALA A 74 8.80 -3.79 -6.16
C ALA A 74 8.36 -2.55 -6.96
N ALA A 75 7.93 -2.74 -8.20
CA ALA A 75 7.55 -1.64 -9.09
C ALA A 75 6.29 -0.92 -8.60
N GLY A 76 5.25 -1.66 -8.20
CA GLY A 76 4.03 -1.11 -7.61
C GLY A 76 4.30 -0.44 -6.28
N GLY A 77 5.11 -1.07 -5.42
CA GLY A 77 5.55 -0.49 -4.15
C GLY A 77 6.26 0.84 -4.28
N LEU A 78 7.21 0.93 -5.22
CA LEU A 78 7.92 2.17 -5.49
C LEU A 78 6.99 3.24 -6.06
N ARG A 79 6.08 2.87 -6.99
CA ARG A 79 5.07 3.81 -7.52
C ARG A 79 4.21 4.38 -6.40
N LEU A 80 3.65 3.52 -5.55
CA LEU A 80 2.81 3.92 -4.41
C LEU A 80 3.57 4.82 -3.42
N ALA A 81 4.80 4.45 -3.07
CA ALA A 81 5.64 5.26 -2.19
C ALA A 81 5.92 6.65 -2.79
N ASN A 82 6.15 6.73 -4.10
CA ASN A 82 6.35 8.00 -4.79
C ASN A 82 5.08 8.85 -4.86
N GLN A 83 3.89 8.25 -4.96
CA GLN A 83 2.62 8.99 -4.86
C GLN A 83 2.49 9.67 -3.49
N PHE A 84 2.81 8.97 -2.40
CA PHE A 84 2.81 9.60 -1.07
C PHE A 84 3.82 10.74 -0.95
N LYS A 85 5.01 10.62 -1.54
CA LYS A 85 5.98 11.73 -1.58
C LYS A 85 5.41 12.95 -2.30
N VAL A 86 4.77 12.75 -3.46
CA VAL A 86 4.12 13.84 -4.19
C VAL A 86 3.01 14.47 -3.37
N LEU A 87 2.13 13.66 -2.75
CA LEU A 87 1.04 14.14 -1.90
C LEU A 87 1.53 14.90 -0.66
N SER A 88 2.72 14.56 -0.13
CA SER A 88 3.34 15.26 1.00
C SER A 88 4.21 16.45 0.60
N GLY A 89 4.17 16.88 -0.67
CA GLY A 89 5.00 17.98 -1.17
C GLY A 89 6.50 17.68 -1.25
N SER A 90 6.87 16.40 -1.25
CA SER A 90 8.26 15.90 -1.32
C SER A 90 8.63 15.40 -2.72
N THR A 91 9.91 15.36 -3.03
CA THR A 91 10.41 14.89 -4.33
C THR A 91 10.30 13.36 -4.45
N PRO A 92 9.69 12.81 -5.52
CA PRO A 92 9.65 11.37 -5.75
C PRO A 92 11.05 10.82 -6.07
N SER A 93 11.29 9.54 -5.73
CA SER A 93 12.56 8.89 -6.05
C SER A 93 12.59 8.42 -7.50
N PRO A 94 13.75 8.45 -8.17
CA PRO A 94 13.88 7.94 -9.53
C PRO A 94 13.55 6.45 -9.59
N ARG A 95 13.00 5.98 -10.72
CA ARG A 95 12.88 4.56 -11.01
C ARG A 95 14.29 4.07 -11.39
N GLY A 96 14.84 3.16 -10.58
CA GLY A 96 16.12 2.47 -10.85
C GLY A 96 15.94 1.26 -11.75
#